data_AF-A0A838RFQ9-F1
#
_entry.id   AF-A0A838RFQ9-F1
#
_cell.length_a   1.000
_cell.length_b   1.000
_cell.length_c   1.000
_cell.angle_alpha   90.00
_cell.angle_beta   90.00
_cell.angle_gamma   90.00
#
_symmetry.space_group_name_H-M   'P 1'
#
loop_
_entity.id
_entity.type
_entity.pdbx_description
1 polymer ?
#
loop_
_entity_poly.entity_id
_entity_poly.type
_entity_poly.pdbx_seq_one_letter_code
_entity_poly.pdbx_strand_id
1 'polypeptide(L)' 'MRAMPRWLTPEAAQQLTGLSARRLYHLGHAGQVRATRRADGPCRYHRDSLCEYVEREPEKQGRRR' A
#
# COMPACT_ATOMS: atom_id res chain seq x y z
N MET A 1 13.20 -17.20 -10.39
CA MET A 1 12.55 -16.47 -9.27
C MET A 1 11.60 -15.45 -9.89
N ARG A 2 10.29 -15.46 -9.57
CA ARG A 2 9.31 -14.52 -10.16
C ARG A 2 9.57 -13.11 -9.60
N ALA A 3 9.96 -12.18 -10.45
CA ALA A 3 10.12 -10.77 -10.07
C ALA A 3 8.75 -10.20 -9.65
N MET A 4 8.60 -9.83 -8.37
CA MET A 4 7.40 -9.10 -7.93
C MET A 4 7.38 -7.72 -8.61
N PRO A 5 6.24 -7.31 -9.19
CA PRO A 5 6.14 -6.01 -9.82
C PRO A 5 6.32 -4.88 -8.79
N ARG A 6 7.03 -3.81 -9.20
CA ARG A 6 7.22 -2.60 -8.37
C ARG A 6 5.92 -1.88 -8.05
N TRP A 7 4.93 -2.00 -8.94
CA TRP A 7 3.61 -1.43 -8.78
C TRP A 7 2.60 -2.54 -8.52
N LEU A 8 1.97 -2.49 -7.35
CA LEU A 8 1.02 -3.47 -6.87
C LEU A 8 -0.41 -3.02 -7.14
N THR A 9 -1.27 -3.98 -7.46
CA THR A 9 -2.73 -3.76 -7.44
C THR A 9 -3.21 -3.51 -6.01
N PRO A 10 -4.43 -3.00 -5.81
CA PRO A 10 -4.99 -2.86 -4.47
C PRO A 10 -4.98 -4.19 -3.72
N GLU A 11 -5.29 -5.33 -4.37
CA GLU A 11 -5.27 -6.64 -3.72
C GLU A 11 -3.87 -7.06 -3.25
N ALA A 12 -2.85 -6.90 -4.11
CA ALA A 12 -1.48 -7.23 -3.74
C ALA A 12 -0.94 -6.31 -2.63
N ALA A 13 -1.32 -5.02 -2.65
CA ALA A 13 -0.98 -4.08 -1.58
C ALA A 13 -1.66 -4.44 -0.25
N GLN A 14 -2.91 -4.92 -0.27
CA GLN A 14 -3.60 -5.42 0.93
C GLN A 14 -2.91 -6.66 1.48
N GLN A 15 -2.50 -7.60 0.64
CA GLN A 15 -1.78 -8.80 1.07
C GLN A 15 -0.40 -8.47 1.65
N LEU A 16 0.30 -7.48 1.09
CA LEU A 16 1.62 -7.07 1.56
C LEU A 16 1.56 -6.35 2.91
N THR A 17 0.58 -5.46 3.10
CA THR A 17 0.53 -4.54 4.25
C THR A 17 -0.48 -4.92 5.33
N GLY A 18 -1.39 -5.84 5.03
CA GLY A 18 -2.56 -6.15 5.86
C GLY A 18 -3.58 -5.01 5.97
N LEU A 19 -3.38 -3.91 5.26
CA LEU A 19 -4.28 -2.75 5.27
C LEU A 19 -5.50 -3.00 4.37
N SER A 20 -6.64 -2.38 4.69
CA SER A 20 -7.82 -2.44 3.82
C SER A 20 -7.69 -1.55 2.59
N ALA A 21 -8.39 -1.89 1.50
CA ALA A 21 -8.42 -1.09 0.28
C ALA A 21 -8.76 0.40 0.53
N ARG A 22 -9.68 0.69 1.46
CA ARG A 22 -10.02 2.06 1.88
C ARG A 22 -8.82 2.78 2.50
N ARG A 23 -8.07 2.11 3.38
CA ARG A 23 -6.88 2.68 4.01
C ARG A 23 -5.83 2.99 2.95
N LEU A 24 -5.53 2.02 2.07
CA LEU A 24 -4.59 2.19 0.96
C LEU A 24 -4.96 3.37 0.05
N TYR A 25 -6.25 3.51 -0.28
CA TYR A 25 -6.74 4.66 -1.05
C TYR A 25 -6.46 5.98 -0.34
N HIS A 26 -6.76 6.08 0.96
CA HIS A 26 -6.46 7.28 1.75
C HIS A 26 -4.96 7.57 1.81
N LEU A 27 -4.11 6.56 2.01
CA LEU A 27 -2.66 6.73 2.03
C LEU A 27 -2.14 7.27 0.70
N GLY A 28 -2.62 6.72 -0.42
CA GLY A 28 -2.25 7.18 -1.76
C GLY A 28 -2.75 8.60 -2.04
N HIS A 29 -3.99 8.90 -1.67
CA HIS A 29 -4.60 10.22 -1.86
C HIS A 29 -3.97 11.30 -0.96
N ALA A 30 -3.55 10.94 0.26
CA ALA A 30 -2.86 11.84 1.19
C ALA A 30 -1.37 12.04 0.84
N GLY A 31 -0.86 11.36 -0.20
CA GLY A 31 0.55 11.42 -0.59
C GLY A 31 1.49 10.72 0.40
N GLN A 32 0.96 9.94 1.35
CA GLN A 32 1.77 9.18 2.31
C GLN A 32 2.45 7.97 1.68
N VAL A 33 1.84 7.40 0.65
CA VAL A 33 2.45 6.37 -0.18
C VAL A 33 2.37 6.74 -1.66
N ARG A 34 3.38 6.36 -2.44
CA ARG A 34 3.35 6.54 -3.89
C ARG A 34 2.25 5.69 -4.50
N ALA A 35 1.20 6.33 -5.00
CA ALA A 35 0.12 5.70 -5.74
C ALA A 35 0.00 6.34 -7.13
N THR A 36 -0.41 5.55 -8.11
CA THR A 36 -0.77 6.01 -9.46
C THR A 36 -2.15 5.49 -9.81
N ARG A 37 -3.02 6.39 -10.29
CA ARG A 37 -4.36 6.05 -10.78
C ARG A 37 -4.35 6.19 -12.30
N ARG A 38 -4.73 5.13 -13.01
CA ARG A 38 -5.00 5.21 -14.46
C ARG A 38 -6.42 5.76 -14.65
N ALA A 39 -6.64 6.54 -15.72
CA ALA A 39 -7.94 7.13 -16.04
C ALA A 39 -9.09 6.11 -16.02
N ASP A 40 -8.83 4.89 -16.52
CA ASP A 40 -9.80 3.78 -16.59
C ASP A 40 -9.37 2.53 -15.80
N GLY A 41 -8.42 2.65 -14.86
CA GLY A 41 -7.83 1.48 -14.20
C GLY A 41 -7.81 1.57 -12.67
N PRO A 42 -7.67 0.41 -11.99
CA PRO A 42 -7.51 0.39 -10.54
C PRO A 42 -6.23 1.14 -10.11
N CYS A 43 -6.30 1.83 -8.98
CA CYS A 43 -5.13 2.46 -8.37
C CYS A 43 -4.03 1.43 -8.13
N ARG A 44 -2.79 1.77 -8.51
CA ARG A 44 -1.62 0.96 -8.22
C ARG A 44 -0.74 1.66 -7.20
N TYR A 45 -0.11 0.88 -6.34
CA TYR A 45 0.71 1.38 -5.24
C TYR A 45 2.15 0.92 -5.40
N HIS A 46 3.10 1.81 -5.13
CA HIS A 46 4.51 1.48 -5.20
C HIS A 46 4.89 0.61 -4.01
N ARG A 47 5.41 -0.59 -4.29
CA ARG A 47 5.77 -1.58 -3.26
C ARG A 47 6.69 -1.00 -2.20
N ASP A 48 7.81 -0.41 -2.60
CA ASP A 48 8.81 0.05 -1.62
C ASP A 48 8.25 1.17 -0.73
N SER A 49 7.36 2.02 -1.28
CA SER A 49 6.73 3.09 -0.49
C SER A 49 5.71 2.55 0.51
N LEU A 50 5.03 1.45 0.19
CA LEU A 50 4.16 0.73 1.12
C LEU A 50 4.98 0.04 2.22
N CYS A 51 6.09 -0.62 1.86
CA CYS A 51 7.02 -1.20 2.84
C CYS A 51 7.55 -0.14 3.78
N GLU A 52 8.09 0.97 3.25
CA GLU A 52 8.57 2.10 4.04
C GLU A 52 7.51 2.66 4.98
N TYR A 53 6.25 2.76 4.53
CA TYR A 53 5.14 3.20 5.39
C TYR A 53 4.88 2.22 6.53
N VAL A 54 4.82 0.91 6.24
CA VAL A 54 4.59 -0.13 7.26
C VAL A 54 5.77 -0.22 8.24
N GLU A 55 7.00 -0.13 7.75
CA GLU A 55 8.23 -0.12 8.54
C GLU A 55 8.37 1.15 9.40
N ARG A 56 7.80 2.28 8.97
CA ARG A 56 7.69 3.51 9.76
C ARG A 56 6.52 3.53 10.73
N GLU A 57 5.48 2.73 10.48
CA GLU A 57 4.28 2.63 11.33
C GLU A 57 4.16 1.30 12.11
N PRO A 58 5.23 0.71 12.70
CA PRO A 58 5.09 -0.50 13.50
C PRO A 58 4.34 -0.22 14.83
N GLU A 59 4.26 1.04 15.26
CA GLU A 59 3.78 1.40 16.60
C GLU A 59 2.24 1.56 16.72
N LYS A 60 1.50 1.58 15.60
CA LYS A 60 0.03 1.74 15.60
C LYS A 60 -0.74 0.50 15.15
N GLN A 61 -0.05 -0.57 14.76
CA GLN A 61 -0.65 -1.82 14.29
C GLN A 61 -0.51 -2.94 15.34
N GLY A 62 -0.78 -2.69 16.63
CA GLY A 62 -0.65 -3.79 17.60
C GLY A 62 -0.78 -3.53 19.10
N ARG A 63 -1.04 -2.30 19.59
CA ARG A 63 -1.50 -2.13 20.98
C ARG A 63 -2.99 -2.46 21.07
N ARG A 64 -3.35 -3.71 20.78
CA ARG A 64 -4.61 -4.33 21.18
C ARG A 64 -4.25 -5.42 22.17
N ARG A 65 -4.54 -5.12 23.44
CA ARG A 65 -4.55 -6.05 24.57
C ARG A 65 -5.36 -7.30 24.25
#